data_AF-A0A1E5SL21-F1
#
_entry.id   AF-A0A1E5SL21-F1
#
_cell.length_a   1.000
_cell.length_b   1.000
_cell.length_c   1.000
_cell.angle_alpha   90.00
_cell.angle_beta   90.00
_cell.angle_gamma   90.00
#
_symmetry.space_group_name_H-M   'P 1'
#
loop_
_entity.id
_entity.type
_entity.pdbx_description
1 polymer ?
#
loop_
_entity_poly.entity_id
_entity_poly.type
_entity_poly.pdbx_seq_one_letter_code
_entity_poly.pdbx_strand_id
1 'polypeptide(L)'
;MKTRLFFALLLITALSNAQETSIAYELNGRKSNQSLEAGDYKTSINPFVKFIGEWGLKNDDWTQNWGGETETIKIPGHHTVSSQINTDNSLLSIIDGPEPNGHIFWSFNPNTKEVFHSSSFGTIRAGQGQGTVNENGDLRLKISFEGEPKNTYRIYTYTWVSLDEYALKSVQFDASDKPTGLFYQGNFVRIKKDKADLAKQEILKHGAEIRAAFAEGDVKKIESLHHPEVKKALGFNDTQVGREAVINGIKGTLENFRLEFVKNEVESILIERNIAIEQTRFSIKGTPLAGGESFIFGGRTMVTYIRYPESPTGWATIREIIQPESN
;
A
#
# COMPACT_ATOMS: atom_id res chain seq x y z
N MET A 1 -23.59 37.52 -43.92
CA MET A 1 -23.31 36.09 -43.64
C MET A 1 -21.83 35.93 -43.27
N LYS A 2 -21.52 35.81 -41.98
CA LYS A 2 -20.22 35.34 -41.48
C LYS A 2 -20.51 34.45 -40.26
N THR A 3 -20.55 33.15 -40.50
CA THR A 3 -20.82 32.12 -39.49
C THR A 3 -19.58 31.97 -38.62
N ARG A 4 -19.67 32.33 -37.33
CA ARG A 4 -18.63 32.03 -36.34
C ARG A 4 -18.87 30.61 -35.84
N LEU A 5 -17.96 29.70 -36.19
CA LEU A 5 -17.91 28.34 -35.68
C LEU A 5 -17.22 28.39 -34.30
N PHE A 6 -18.00 28.26 -33.23
CA PHE A 6 -17.49 28.08 -31.87
C PHE A 6 -17.11 26.61 -31.71
N PHE A 7 -15.82 26.31 -31.63
CA PHE A 7 -15.34 25.01 -31.17
C PHE A 7 -15.38 25.00 -29.64
N ALA A 8 -16.33 24.27 -29.06
CA ALA A 8 -16.32 23.96 -27.64
C ALA A 8 -15.31 22.83 -27.40
N LEU A 9 -14.19 23.17 -26.74
CA LEU A 9 -13.21 22.20 -26.27
C LEU A 9 -13.78 21.52 -25.02
N LEU A 10 -14.28 20.29 -25.18
CA LEU A 10 -14.70 19.46 -24.05
C LEU A 10 -13.44 18.94 -23.35
N LEU A 11 -13.07 19.53 -22.21
CA LEU A 11 -12.12 18.92 -21.27
C LEU A 11 -12.79 17.71 -20.63
N ILE A 12 -12.47 16.52 -21.13
CA ILE A 12 -12.76 15.27 -20.43
C ILE A 12 -11.65 15.09 -19.40
N THR A 13 -11.94 15.43 -18.14
CA THR A 13 -11.07 15.03 -17.02
C THR A 13 -11.23 13.52 -16.83
N ALA A 14 -10.37 12.75 -17.49
CA ALA A 14 -10.23 11.33 -17.21
C ALA A 14 -9.78 11.20 -15.75
N LEU A 15 -10.68 10.73 -14.88
CA LEU A 15 -10.32 10.25 -13.56
C LEU A 15 -9.46 9.00 -13.78
N SER A 16 -8.14 9.18 -13.75
CA SER A 16 -7.19 8.08 -13.72
C SER A 16 -7.35 7.39 -12.36
N ASN A 17 -8.04 6.25 -12.35
CA ASN A 17 -8.05 5.37 -11.19
C ASN A 17 -6.67 4.71 -11.10
N ALA A 18 -5.85 5.13 -10.13
CA ALA A 18 -4.63 4.42 -9.77
C ALA A 18 -5.00 3.03 -9.21
N GLN A 19 -4.10 2.06 -9.34
CA GLN A 19 -4.33 0.71 -8.87
C GLN A 19 -4.44 0.69 -7.32
N GLU A 20 -5.61 0.36 -6.77
CA GLU A 20 -5.84 0.37 -5.32
C GLU A 20 -5.24 -0.85 -4.58
N THR A 21 -4.83 -1.89 -5.30
CA THR A 21 -4.36 -3.15 -4.70
C THR A 21 -2.95 -3.51 -5.16
N SER A 22 -2.05 -3.78 -4.20
CA SER A 22 -0.69 -4.28 -4.50
C SER A 22 -0.76 -5.62 -5.23
N ILE A 23 -0.01 -5.78 -6.32
CA ILE A 23 0.09 -7.08 -6.97
C ILE A 23 0.82 -8.05 -6.02
N ALA A 24 0.14 -9.13 -5.65
CA ALA A 24 0.73 -10.22 -4.88
C ALA A 24 1.31 -11.26 -5.84
N TYR A 25 2.59 -11.60 -5.66
CA TYR A 25 3.26 -12.67 -6.40
C TYR A 25 3.74 -13.74 -5.41
N GLU A 26 3.64 -15.01 -5.80
CA GLU A 26 4.17 -16.13 -5.02
C GLU A 26 5.71 -16.10 -5.05
N LEU A 27 6.34 -16.01 -3.87
CA LEU A 27 7.80 -15.96 -3.72
C LEU A 27 8.41 -17.31 -3.32
N ASN A 28 7.71 -18.42 -3.58
CA ASN A 28 8.16 -19.78 -3.23
C ASN A 28 8.66 -19.89 -1.77
N GLY A 29 7.92 -19.30 -0.83
CA GLY A 29 8.25 -19.30 0.60
C GLY A 29 9.27 -18.25 1.06
N ARG A 30 9.76 -17.36 0.18
CA ARG A 30 10.64 -16.23 0.55
C ARG A 30 9.82 -15.04 1.04
N LYS A 31 10.38 -14.25 1.96
CA LYS A 31 9.75 -12.99 2.40
C LYS A 31 9.68 -12.00 1.24
N SER A 32 8.52 -11.36 1.07
CA SER A 32 8.42 -10.21 0.18
C SER A 32 9.06 -9.02 0.89
N ASN A 33 10.26 -8.64 0.46
CA ASN A 33 10.83 -7.37 0.90
C ASN A 33 10.09 -6.26 0.14
N GLN A 34 8.82 -6.01 0.49
CA GLN A 34 8.00 -4.91 -0.05
C GLN A 34 8.25 -3.60 0.70
N SER A 35 8.83 -3.69 1.90
CA SER A 35 9.28 -2.55 2.69
C SER A 35 10.59 -2.93 3.39
N LEU A 36 11.47 -1.95 3.58
CA LEU A 36 12.73 -2.11 4.30
C LEU A 36 12.52 -1.71 5.77
N GLU A 37 13.00 -2.54 6.68
CA GLU A 37 13.23 -2.15 8.07
C GLU A 37 14.55 -1.38 8.22
N ALA A 38 14.68 -0.67 9.34
CA ALA A 38 15.88 0.11 9.63
C ALA A 38 17.10 -0.82 9.80
N GLY A 39 17.98 -0.84 8.80
CA GLY A 39 19.20 -1.65 8.81
C GLY A 39 19.26 -2.69 7.68
N ASP A 40 18.15 -2.98 7.02
CA ASP A 40 18.07 -3.98 5.95
C ASP A 40 19.04 -3.71 4.79
N TYR A 41 19.29 -2.43 4.51
CA TYR A 41 20.24 -1.99 3.49
C TYR A 41 21.70 -2.36 3.79
N LYS A 42 22.07 -2.56 5.06
CA LYS A 42 23.46 -2.90 5.44
C LYS A 42 23.76 -4.39 5.29
N THR A 43 22.73 -5.22 5.37
CA THR A 43 22.85 -6.68 5.37
C THR A 43 22.35 -7.32 4.08
N SER A 44 21.69 -6.55 3.22
CA SER A 44 21.19 -7.05 1.94
C SER A 44 22.32 -7.30 0.95
N ILE A 45 22.25 -8.47 0.31
CA ILE A 45 23.10 -8.82 -0.83
C ILE A 45 22.53 -8.27 -2.16
N ASN A 46 21.30 -7.77 -2.16
CA ASN A 46 20.67 -7.20 -3.35
C ASN A 46 21.22 -5.80 -3.63
N PRO A 47 21.89 -5.57 -4.77
CA PRO A 47 22.44 -4.26 -5.10
C PRO A 47 21.37 -3.18 -5.27
N PHE A 48 20.12 -3.58 -5.49
CA PHE A 48 18.98 -2.68 -5.66
C PHE A 48 18.23 -2.43 -4.35
N VAL A 49 18.71 -2.91 -3.21
CA VAL A 49 17.98 -2.83 -1.92
C VAL A 49 17.47 -1.43 -1.63
N LYS A 50 18.25 -0.38 -1.92
CA LYS A 50 17.85 1.00 -1.65
C LYS A 50 16.62 1.44 -2.46
N PHE A 51 16.40 0.87 -3.64
CA PHE A 51 15.24 1.14 -4.49
C PHE A 51 13.97 0.44 -4.02
N ILE A 52 14.04 -0.59 -3.18
CA ILE A 52 12.86 -1.31 -2.70
C ILE A 52 11.96 -0.37 -1.89
N GLY A 53 10.67 -0.33 -2.20
CA GLY A 53 9.64 0.48 -1.54
C GLY A 53 8.78 1.28 -2.52
N GLU A 54 8.00 2.22 -1.98
CA GLU A 54 7.16 3.12 -2.76
C GLU A 54 7.81 4.50 -2.90
N TRP A 55 7.66 5.11 -4.06
CA TRP A 55 8.31 6.36 -4.44
C TRP A 55 7.33 7.30 -5.14
N GLY A 56 7.52 8.60 -4.93
CA GLY A 56 6.84 9.66 -5.66
C GLY A 56 7.78 10.80 -6.02
N LEU A 57 7.34 11.70 -6.90
CA LEU A 57 8.11 12.88 -7.28
C LEU A 57 8.12 13.92 -6.14
N LYS A 58 9.31 14.43 -5.82
CA LYS A 58 9.48 15.47 -4.82
C LYS A 58 8.78 16.75 -5.29
N ASN A 59 7.78 17.19 -4.54
CA ASN A 59 6.92 18.34 -4.88
C ASN A 59 6.24 18.22 -6.26
N ASP A 60 6.07 17.01 -6.78
CA ASP A 60 5.60 16.74 -8.15
C ASP A 60 6.48 17.34 -9.26
N ASP A 61 7.71 17.77 -8.96
CA ASP A 61 8.58 18.46 -9.92
C ASP A 61 9.20 17.51 -10.95
N TRP A 62 9.06 17.85 -12.22
CA TRP A 62 9.67 17.15 -13.34
C TRP A 62 10.28 18.14 -14.34
N THR A 63 11.56 18.00 -14.64
CA THR A 63 12.23 18.85 -15.63
C THR A 63 12.46 18.06 -16.91
N GLN A 64 12.13 18.63 -18.07
CA GLN A 64 12.27 17.97 -19.36
C GLN A 64 12.75 18.90 -20.47
N ASN A 65 13.32 18.31 -21.53
CA ASN A 65 13.60 18.99 -22.78
C ASN A 65 13.48 17.99 -23.94
N TRP A 66 12.48 18.20 -24.80
CA TRP A 66 12.18 17.34 -25.94
C TRP A 66 12.52 17.99 -27.29
N GLY A 67 13.64 18.72 -27.34
CA GLY A 67 14.13 19.39 -28.55
C GLY A 67 13.83 20.90 -28.59
N GLY A 68 13.52 21.50 -27.44
CA GLY A 68 13.23 22.92 -27.28
C GLY A 68 13.94 23.52 -26.07
N GLU A 69 13.27 24.42 -25.36
CA GLU A 69 13.76 24.95 -24.09
C GLU A 69 13.57 23.93 -22.96
N THR A 70 14.39 24.07 -21.91
CA THR A 70 14.22 23.26 -20.69
C THR A 70 13.08 23.83 -19.87
N GLU A 71 12.08 23.00 -19.59
CA GLU A 71 10.92 23.38 -18.77
C GLU A 71 10.82 22.52 -17.52
N THR A 72 10.18 23.05 -16.48
CA THR A 72 9.79 22.29 -15.29
C THR A 72 8.27 22.29 -15.18
N ILE A 73 7.70 21.09 -15.16
CA ILE A 73 6.26 20.84 -15.07
C ILE A 73 5.93 20.11 -13.76
N LYS A 74 4.64 20.07 -13.42
CA LYS A 74 4.12 19.30 -12.29
C LYS A 74 3.48 18.00 -12.78
N ILE A 75 3.83 16.87 -12.17
CA ILE A 75 3.22 15.56 -12.43
C ILE A 75 2.65 15.02 -11.11
N PRO A 76 1.47 15.51 -10.69
CA PRO A 76 0.87 15.08 -9.43
C PRO A 76 0.48 13.61 -9.46
N GLY A 77 0.69 12.92 -8.34
CA GLY A 77 0.33 11.51 -8.22
C GLY A 77 1.24 10.55 -8.97
N HIS A 78 2.45 10.98 -9.36
CA HIS A 78 3.46 10.04 -9.84
C HIS A 78 3.78 9.03 -8.73
N HIS A 79 3.57 7.75 -9.03
CA HIS A 79 3.76 6.65 -8.08
C HIS A 79 4.61 5.56 -8.74
N THR A 80 5.56 5.04 -7.98
CA THR A 80 6.38 3.90 -8.38
C THR A 80 6.52 2.94 -7.21
N VAL A 81 6.20 1.67 -7.45
CA VAL A 81 6.37 0.59 -6.47
C VAL A 81 7.47 -0.33 -6.95
N SER A 82 8.56 -0.38 -6.19
CA SER A 82 9.74 -1.19 -6.49
C SER A 82 9.87 -2.34 -5.50
N SER A 83 9.98 -3.56 -6.00
CA SER A 83 10.01 -4.77 -5.18
C SER A 83 11.05 -5.76 -5.68
N GLN A 84 11.69 -6.46 -4.73
CA GLN A 84 12.51 -7.62 -5.06
C GLN A 84 11.59 -8.75 -5.53
N ILE A 85 11.92 -9.38 -6.65
CA ILE A 85 11.15 -10.50 -7.18
C ILE A 85 12.02 -11.74 -7.34
N ASN A 86 11.60 -12.86 -6.75
CA ASN A 86 12.17 -14.22 -6.86
C ASN A 86 13.65 -14.42 -6.44
N THR A 87 14.58 -13.56 -6.84
CA THR A 87 16.02 -13.65 -6.55
C THR A 87 16.53 -12.40 -5.83
N ASP A 88 17.69 -12.53 -5.17
CA ASP A 88 18.35 -11.39 -4.50
C ASP A 88 19.10 -10.48 -5.47
N ASN A 89 19.00 -10.72 -6.79
CA ASN A 89 19.68 -9.92 -7.80
C ASN A 89 18.68 -9.28 -8.77
N SER A 90 17.41 -9.15 -8.40
CA SER A 90 16.38 -8.61 -9.28
C SER A 90 15.47 -7.62 -8.58
N LEU A 91 14.96 -6.68 -9.37
CA LEU A 91 13.99 -5.68 -8.97
C LEU A 91 12.93 -5.53 -10.07
N LEU A 92 11.66 -5.52 -9.68
CA LEU A 92 10.56 -5.08 -10.54
C LEU A 92 10.02 -3.76 -9.97
N SER A 93 9.98 -2.74 -10.81
CA SER A 93 9.34 -1.46 -10.52
C SER A 93 8.10 -1.30 -11.39
N ILE A 94 6.96 -1.03 -10.77
CA ILE A 94 5.70 -0.70 -11.43
C ILE A 94 5.52 0.81 -11.31
N ILE A 95 5.21 1.47 -12.42
CA ILE A 95 4.95 2.91 -12.49
C ILE A 95 3.47 3.06 -12.86
N ASP A 96 2.66 3.46 -11.88
CA ASP A 96 1.19 3.48 -11.92
C ASP A 96 0.61 4.87 -11.60
N GLY A 97 1.35 5.92 -11.96
CA GLY A 97 0.91 7.32 -11.88
C GLY A 97 0.17 7.82 -13.13
N PRO A 98 0.21 9.13 -13.43
CA PRO A 98 -0.28 9.66 -14.69
C PRO A 98 0.38 8.96 -15.88
N GLU A 99 -0.41 8.68 -16.93
CA GLU A 99 0.08 8.00 -18.13
C GLU A 99 1.33 8.69 -18.73
N PRO A 100 2.29 7.92 -19.29
CA PRO A 100 2.19 6.49 -19.56
C PRO A 100 2.51 5.61 -18.35
N ASN A 101 1.60 4.68 -18.04
CA ASN A 101 1.85 3.59 -17.10
C ASN A 101 2.88 2.61 -17.66
N GLY A 102 3.60 1.92 -16.78
CA GLY A 102 4.60 0.97 -17.23
C GLY A 102 5.27 0.18 -16.12
N HIS A 103 6.27 -0.60 -16.52
CA HIS A 103 7.10 -1.34 -15.59
C HIS A 103 8.54 -1.42 -16.07
N ILE A 104 9.45 -1.60 -15.11
CA ILE A 104 10.87 -1.76 -15.31
C ILE A 104 11.32 -3.00 -14.53
N PHE A 105 12.04 -3.88 -15.21
CA PHE A 105 12.73 -5.02 -14.61
C PHE A 105 14.24 -4.82 -14.69
N TRP A 106 14.91 -4.95 -13.54
CA TRP A 106 16.37 -5.00 -13.44
C TRP A 106 16.83 -6.36 -12.95
N SER A 107 17.90 -6.86 -13.56
CA SER A 107 18.66 -8.00 -13.04
C SER A 107 20.15 -7.67 -12.94
N PHE A 108 20.79 -8.13 -11.89
CA PHE A 108 22.21 -7.94 -11.65
C PHE A 108 22.97 -9.26 -11.82
N ASN A 109 24.08 -9.20 -12.55
CA ASN A 109 24.99 -10.34 -12.63
C ASN A 109 26.13 -10.15 -11.62
N PRO A 110 26.18 -10.94 -10.53
CA PRO A 110 27.21 -10.77 -9.51
C PRO A 110 28.63 -11.09 -9.99
N ASN A 111 28.78 -11.81 -11.11
CA ASN A 111 30.08 -12.15 -11.68
C ASN A 111 30.63 -11.03 -12.56
N THR A 112 29.80 -10.44 -13.42
CA THR A 112 30.24 -9.35 -14.33
C THR A 112 30.06 -7.96 -13.74
N LYS A 113 29.30 -7.83 -12.65
CA LYS A 113 28.88 -6.57 -12.02
C LYS A 113 28.03 -5.68 -12.94
N GLU A 114 27.38 -6.30 -13.93
CA GLU A 114 26.48 -5.61 -14.86
C GLU A 114 25.03 -5.69 -14.40
N VAL A 115 24.28 -4.64 -14.72
CA VAL A 115 22.82 -4.57 -14.57
C VAL A 115 22.20 -4.67 -15.96
N PHE A 116 21.22 -5.55 -16.13
CA PHE A 116 20.38 -5.63 -17.32
C PHE A 116 19.05 -4.96 -17.04
N HIS A 117 18.55 -4.20 -18.01
CA HIS A 117 17.31 -3.45 -17.93
C HIS A 117 16.36 -3.88 -19.02
N SER A 118 15.10 -4.13 -18.65
CA SER A 118 13.97 -4.26 -19.57
C SER A 118 12.81 -3.41 -19.06
N SER A 119 12.15 -2.68 -19.94
CA SER A 119 10.96 -1.88 -19.58
C SER A 119 9.91 -1.85 -20.65
N SER A 120 8.66 -1.63 -20.25
CA SER A 120 7.53 -1.39 -21.15
C SER A 120 6.69 -0.24 -20.60
N PHE A 121 6.39 0.74 -21.45
CA PHE A 121 5.54 1.88 -21.12
C PHE A 121 4.46 2.08 -22.20
N GLY A 122 3.21 2.29 -21.77
CA GLY A 122 2.06 2.37 -22.68
C GLY A 122 1.95 1.14 -23.59
N THR A 123 1.56 1.37 -24.85
CA THR A 123 1.29 0.28 -25.82
C THR A 123 2.46 -0.05 -26.75
N ILE A 124 3.43 0.85 -26.92
CA ILE A 124 4.45 0.74 -27.98
C ILE A 124 5.89 0.94 -27.50
N ARG A 125 6.11 1.36 -26.24
CA ARG A 125 7.43 1.82 -25.81
C ARG A 125 8.14 0.75 -24.98
N ALA A 126 8.75 -0.21 -25.68
CA ALA A 126 9.68 -1.16 -25.08
C ALA A 126 11.09 -0.56 -25.01
N GLY A 127 11.80 -0.78 -23.89
CA GLY A 127 13.17 -0.33 -23.68
C GLY A 127 14.05 -1.47 -23.20
N GLN A 128 15.25 -1.58 -23.78
CA GLN A 128 16.25 -2.58 -23.38
C GLN A 128 17.60 -1.92 -23.18
N GLY A 129 18.36 -2.39 -22.20
CA GLY A 129 19.65 -1.78 -21.90
C GLY A 129 20.48 -2.54 -20.89
N GLN A 130 21.65 -1.98 -20.63
CA GLN A 130 22.58 -2.49 -19.64
C GLN A 130 23.33 -1.37 -18.94
N GLY A 131 23.95 -1.67 -17.81
CA GLY A 131 24.71 -0.70 -17.06
C GLY A 131 25.37 -1.27 -15.82
N THR A 132 25.58 -0.42 -14.83
CA THR A 132 26.35 -0.75 -13.64
C THR A 132 25.77 -0.06 -12.42
N VAL A 133 26.01 -0.66 -11.26
CA VAL A 133 25.73 -0.10 -9.94
C VAL A 133 27.06 0.09 -9.21
N ASN A 134 27.27 1.26 -8.62
CA ASN A 134 28.50 1.54 -7.86
C ASN A 134 28.35 1.16 -6.37
N GLU A 135 29.40 1.36 -5.58
CA GLU A 135 29.42 1.07 -4.14
C GLU A 135 28.43 1.92 -3.33
N ASN A 136 28.07 3.11 -3.82
CA ASN A 136 27.04 3.95 -3.23
C ASN A 136 25.62 3.46 -3.54
N GLY A 137 25.47 2.48 -4.44
CA GLY A 137 24.19 2.02 -4.96
C GLY A 137 23.62 2.91 -6.07
N ASP A 138 24.40 3.85 -6.60
CA ASP A 138 24.00 4.67 -7.75
C ASP A 138 23.98 3.78 -8.99
N LEU A 139 22.94 3.93 -9.81
CA LEU A 139 22.70 3.11 -10.98
C LEU A 139 22.91 3.95 -12.25
N ARG A 140 23.69 3.45 -13.20
CA ARG A 140 23.86 4.07 -14.51
C ARG A 140 23.57 3.06 -15.62
N LEU A 141 22.60 3.35 -16.48
CA LEU A 141 22.12 2.46 -17.55
C LEU A 141 22.21 3.14 -18.93
N LYS A 142 22.63 2.39 -19.95
CA LYS A 142 22.52 2.72 -21.37
C LYS A 142 21.34 1.95 -21.95
N ILE A 143 20.30 2.64 -22.41
CA ILE A 143 19.01 2.06 -22.81
C ILE A 143 18.62 2.58 -24.19
N SER A 144 18.19 1.68 -25.08
CA SER A 144 17.54 2.03 -26.35
C SER A 144 16.05 1.70 -26.27
N PHE A 145 15.22 2.50 -26.92
CA PHE A 145 13.77 2.31 -26.97
C PHE A 145 13.28 2.02 -28.39
N GLU A 146 12.25 1.19 -28.48
CA GLU A 146 11.47 1.04 -29.71
C GLU A 146 10.81 2.38 -30.08
N GLY A 147 10.80 2.69 -31.38
CA GLY A 147 10.28 3.94 -31.92
C GLY A 147 11.27 5.11 -31.92
N GLU A 148 12.45 4.99 -31.29
CA GLU A 148 13.49 6.02 -31.39
C GLU A 148 14.33 5.84 -32.68
N PRO A 149 14.99 6.91 -33.18
CA PRO A 149 15.85 6.81 -34.35
C PRO A 149 16.93 5.76 -34.15
N LYS A 150 17.24 5.04 -35.23
CA LYS A 150 18.20 3.92 -35.20
C LYS A 150 19.54 4.37 -34.62
N ASN A 151 20.13 3.51 -33.77
CA ASN A 151 21.40 3.73 -33.08
C ASN A 151 21.40 4.91 -32.08
N THR A 152 20.26 5.47 -31.74
CA THR A 152 20.15 6.40 -30.60
C THR A 152 19.90 5.63 -29.31
N TYR A 153 20.26 6.25 -28.19
CA TYR A 153 20.06 5.67 -26.86
C TYR A 153 19.99 6.77 -25.82
N ARG A 154 19.68 6.38 -24.60
CA ARG A 154 19.67 7.24 -23.42
C ARG A 154 20.61 6.71 -22.36
N ILE A 155 21.27 7.62 -21.66
CA ILE A 155 21.95 7.32 -20.41
C ILE A 155 21.05 7.77 -19.26
N TYR A 156 20.63 6.80 -18.47
CA TYR A 156 19.93 7.02 -17.21
C TYR A 156 20.94 6.97 -16.07
N THR A 157 20.85 7.93 -15.17
CA THR A 157 21.64 7.99 -13.95
C THR A 157 20.69 8.18 -12.77
N TYR A 158 20.77 7.28 -11.81
CA TYR A 158 20.07 7.32 -10.53
C TYR A 158 21.13 7.57 -9.46
N THR A 159 21.07 8.72 -8.79
CA THR A 159 22.05 9.12 -7.78
C THR A 159 21.37 9.27 -6.43
N TRP A 160 21.86 8.56 -5.42
CA TRP A 160 21.32 8.64 -4.07
C TRP A 160 21.65 9.98 -3.42
N VAL A 161 20.62 10.64 -2.88
CA VAL A 161 20.76 11.86 -2.05
C VAL A 161 20.69 11.49 -0.58
N SER A 162 19.78 10.57 -0.23
CA SER A 162 19.65 9.98 1.11
C SER A 162 19.04 8.58 1.02
N LEU A 163 18.77 7.90 2.15
CA LEU A 163 18.05 6.61 2.12
C LEU A 163 16.60 6.74 1.62
N ASP A 164 16.03 7.93 1.67
CA ASP A 164 14.65 8.22 1.30
C ASP A 164 14.55 9.16 0.09
N GLU A 165 15.65 9.42 -0.61
CA GLU A 165 15.65 10.31 -1.78
C GLU A 165 16.73 9.93 -2.80
N TYR A 166 16.36 9.86 -4.08
CA TYR A 166 17.31 9.78 -5.20
C TYR A 166 16.96 10.75 -6.33
N ALA A 167 17.97 11.16 -7.08
CA ALA A 167 17.84 11.95 -8.30
C ALA A 167 17.91 11.04 -9.52
N LEU A 168 16.95 11.18 -10.45
CA LEU A 168 16.96 10.54 -11.76
C LEU A 168 17.30 11.56 -12.83
N LYS A 169 18.23 11.23 -13.73
CA LYS A 169 18.54 12.03 -14.92
C LYS A 169 18.66 11.15 -16.15
N SER A 170 18.06 11.59 -17.25
CA SER A 170 18.12 10.97 -18.58
C SER A 170 18.73 11.94 -19.59
N VAL A 171 19.77 11.51 -20.29
CA VAL A 171 20.43 12.26 -21.38
C VAL A 171 20.35 11.41 -22.65
N GLN A 172 19.87 12.00 -23.74
CA GLN A 172 19.82 11.31 -25.04
C GLN A 172 21.15 11.46 -25.77
N PHE A 173 21.52 10.42 -26.51
CA PHE A 173 22.71 10.36 -27.34
C PHE A 173 22.34 9.96 -28.76
N ASP A 174 23.01 10.60 -29.72
CA ASP A 174 22.85 10.29 -31.13
C ASP A 174 23.67 9.04 -31.55
N ALA A 175 23.58 8.69 -32.84
CA ALA A 175 24.30 7.56 -33.42
C ALA A 175 25.83 7.71 -33.43
N SER A 176 26.35 8.90 -33.12
CA SER A 176 27.79 9.21 -33.01
C SER A 176 28.25 9.32 -31.55
N ASP A 177 27.47 8.79 -30.61
CA ASP A 177 27.68 8.87 -29.16
C ASP A 177 27.83 10.32 -28.65
N LYS A 178 27.24 11.31 -29.34
CA LYS A 178 27.20 12.70 -28.87
C LYS A 178 25.93 12.96 -28.08
N PRO A 179 26.01 13.62 -26.90
CA PRO A 179 24.83 13.96 -26.14
C PRO A 179 24.02 15.02 -26.91
N THR A 180 22.73 14.76 -27.10
CA THR A 180 21.80 15.71 -27.73
C THR A 180 21.14 16.65 -26.72
N GLY A 181 21.35 16.40 -25.42
CA GLY A 181 20.88 17.24 -24.32
C GLY A 181 20.20 16.45 -23.21
N LEU A 182 19.78 17.18 -22.17
CA LEU A 182 18.86 16.65 -21.16
C LEU A 182 17.60 16.17 -21.86
N PHE A 183 17.12 14.98 -21.53
CA PHE A 183 15.81 14.52 -21.97
C PHE A 183 14.77 14.73 -20.86
N TYR A 184 15.07 14.24 -19.65
CA TYR A 184 14.33 14.60 -18.43
C TYR A 184 15.12 14.30 -17.14
N GLN A 185 14.66 14.89 -16.03
CA GLN A 185 15.15 14.60 -14.69
C GLN A 185 14.07 14.88 -13.63
N GLY A 186 14.22 14.27 -12.46
CA GLY A 186 13.36 14.49 -11.29
C GLY A 186 13.98 13.91 -10.02
N ASN A 187 13.59 14.44 -8.86
CA ASN A 187 13.96 13.87 -7.56
C ASN A 187 12.79 13.05 -7.04
N PHE A 188 13.10 11.85 -6.57
CA PHE A 188 12.13 10.89 -6.07
C PHE A 188 12.31 10.75 -4.57
N VAL A 189 11.21 10.84 -3.84
CA VAL A 189 11.17 10.67 -2.39
C VAL A 189 10.39 9.42 -2.04
N ARG A 190 10.86 8.71 -1.02
CA ARG A 190 10.18 7.53 -0.53
C ARG A 190 8.83 7.91 0.06
N ILE A 191 7.77 7.27 -0.42
CA ILE A 191 6.45 7.38 0.18
C ILE A 191 6.46 6.49 1.43
N LYS A 192 6.59 7.14 2.58
CA LYS A 192 6.42 6.46 3.87
C LYS A 192 4.92 6.30 4.07
N LYS A 193 4.38 5.11 3.79
CA LYS A 193 3.11 4.72 4.40
C LYS A 193 3.33 4.77 5.89
N ASP A 194 2.63 5.66 6.59
CA ASP A 194 2.71 5.69 8.04
C ASP A 194 2.28 4.29 8.52
N LYS A 195 3.17 3.57 9.21
CA LYS A 195 2.85 2.25 9.75
C LYS A 195 1.61 2.34 10.65
N ALA A 196 1.38 3.51 11.26
CA ALA A 196 0.17 3.79 12.01
C ALA A 196 -1.09 3.80 11.12
N ASP A 197 -1.04 4.40 9.92
CA ASP A 197 -2.19 4.44 9.01
C ASP A 197 -2.56 3.05 8.47
N LEU A 198 -1.55 2.25 8.10
CA LEU A 198 -1.79 0.86 7.66
C LEU A 198 -2.40 0.03 8.79
N ALA A 199 -1.82 0.08 9.98
CA ALA A 199 -2.36 -0.63 11.12
C ALA A 199 -3.78 -0.15 11.47
N LYS A 200 -4.06 1.17 11.34
CA LYS A 200 -5.40 1.72 11.54
C LYS A 200 -6.41 1.14 10.55
N GLN A 201 -6.06 1.05 9.27
CA GLN A 201 -6.93 0.42 8.26
C GLN A 201 -7.21 -1.05 8.56
N GLU A 202 -6.19 -1.81 8.98
CA GLU A 202 -6.37 -3.20 9.37
C GLU A 202 -7.28 -3.37 10.59
N ILE A 203 -7.17 -2.49 11.59
CA ILE A 203 -8.04 -2.49 12.78
C ILE A 203 -9.49 -2.18 12.38
N LEU A 204 -9.71 -1.17 11.53
CA LEU A 204 -11.05 -0.84 11.03
C LEU A 204 -11.66 -2.01 10.23
N LYS A 205 -10.85 -2.69 9.42
CA LYS A 205 -11.26 -3.91 8.71
C LYS A 205 -11.59 -5.04 9.68
N HIS A 206 -10.76 -5.27 10.70
CA HIS A 206 -10.99 -6.28 11.73
C HIS A 206 -12.32 -6.04 12.48
N GLY A 207 -12.59 -4.79 12.89
CA GLY A 207 -13.86 -4.42 13.50
C GLY A 207 -15.06 -4.66 12.57
N ALA A 208 -14.91 -4.38 11.26
CA ALA A 208 -15.95 -4.67 10.28
C ALA A 208 -16.22 -6.18 10.13
N GLU A 209 -15.17 -7.02 10.09
CA GLU A 209 -15.32 -8.48 10.03
C GLU A 209 -16.01 -9.04 11.28
N ILE A 210 -15.71 -8.51 12.47
CA ILE A 210 -16.41 -8.88 13.71
C ILE A 210 -17.91 -8.58 13.56
N ARG A 211 -18.28 -7.36 13.19
CA ARG A 211 -19.69 -6.94 13.07
C ARG A 211 -20.45 -7.77 12.02
N ALA A 212 -19.82 -8.07 10.88
CA ALA A 212 -20.40 -8.93 9.87
C ALA A 212 -20.68 -10.33 10.42
N ALA A 213 -19.70 -10.94 11.11
CA ALA A 213 -19.87 -12.26 11.71
C ALA A 213 -20.99 -12.30 12.77
N PHE A 214 -21.15 -11.23 13.57
CA PHE A 214 -22.29 -11.10 14.48
C PHE A 214 -23.64 -11.01 13.75
N ALA A 215 -23.72 -10.24 12.65
CA ALA A 215 -24.95 -10.10 11.88
C ALA A 215 -25.36 -11.41 11.17
N GLU A 216 -24.37 -12.22 10.79
CA GLU A 216 -24.55 -13.54 10.15
C GLU A 216 -24.77 -14.67 11.17
N GLY A 217 -24.50 -14.43 12.45
CA GLY A 217 -24.52 -15.46 13.48
C GLY A 217 -23.37 -16.48 13.35
N ASP A 218 -22.27 -16.12 12.67
CA ASP A 218 -21.12 -17.01 12.45
C ASP A 218 -20.22 -17.08 13.68
N VAL A 219 -20.59 -17.96 14.60
CA VAL A 219 -19.86 -18.20 15.85
C VAL A 219 -18.41 -18.63 15.60
N LYS A 220 -18.13 -19.41 14.56
CA LYS A 220 -16.76 -19.87 14.28
C LYS A 220 -15.87 -18.73 13.81
N LYS A 221 -16.40 -17.84 12.96
CA LYS A 221 -15.67 -16.64 12.55
C LYS A 221 -15.46 -15.71 13.74
N ILE A 222 -16.49 -15.47 14.57
CA ILE A 222 -16.35 -14.67 15.81
C ILE A 222 -15.24 -15.27 16.68
N GLU A 223 -15.23 -16.58 16.91
CA GLU A 223 -14.20 -17.28 17.68
C GLU A 223 -12.78 -17.04 17.14
N SER A 224 -12.59 -17.13 15.81
CA SER A 224 -11.29 -16.88 15.16
C SER A 224 -10.78 -15.44 15.29
N LEU A 225 -11.68 -14.49 15.53
CA LEU A 225 -11.36 -13.06 15.67
C LEU A 225 -11.04 -12.64 17.13
N HIS A 226 -11.16 -13.56 18.10
CA HIS A 226 -10.86 -13.32 19.51
C HIS A 226 -9.64 -14.13 19.95
N HIS A 227 -8.72 -13.52 20.72
CA HIS A 227 -7.54 -14.22 21.22
C HIS A 227 -7.93 -15.32 22.23
N PRO A 228 -7.20 -16.44 22.38
CA PRO A 228 -7.53 -17.49 23.36
C PRO A 228 -7.67 -16.95 24.79
N GLU A 229 -6.86 -15.96 25.13
CA GLU A 229 -6.82 -15.30 26.45
C GLU A 229 -7.68 -14.02 26.54
N VAL A 230 -8.66 -13.84 25.65
CA VAL A 230 -9.53 -12.67 25.65
C VAL A 230 -10.21 -12.49 27.02
N LYS A 231 -10.36 -11.24 27.46
CA LYS A 231 -11.19 -10.90 28.63
C LYS A 231 -12.15 -9.78 28.24
N LYS A 232 -13.43 -9.94 28.55
CA LYS A 232 -14.45 -8.93 28.28
C LYS A 232 -15.19 -8.56 29.55
N ALA A 233 -15.31 -7.27 29.83
CA ALA A 233 -16.22 -6.74 30.84
C ALA A 233 -17.44 -6.15 30.14
N LEU A 234 -18.57 -6.87 30.16
CA LEU A 234 -19.80 -6.50 29.46
C LEU A 234 -20.74 -5.66 30.35
N GLY A 235 -20.47 -5.64 31.66
CA GLY A 235 -21.12 -4.80 32.66
C GLY A 235 -20.32 -4.79 33.96
N PHE A 236 -20.75 -4.00 34.95
CA PHE A 236 -19.98 -3.78 36.20
C PHE A 236 -19.62 -5.08 36.93
N ASN A 237 -20.53 -6.06 36.95
CA ASN A 237 -20.33 -7.37 37.60
C ASN A 237 -20.28 -8.52 36.58
N ASP A 238 -20.18 -8.23 35.28
CA ASP A 238 -20.17 -9.25 34.22
C ASP A 238 -18.82 -9.23 33.50
N THR A 239 -17.93 -10.14 33.91
CA THR A 239 -16.63 -10.34 33.31
C THR A 239 -16.49 -11.77 32.79
N GLN A 240 -16.19 -11.90 31.51
CA GLN A 240 -15.92 -13.15 30.83
C GLN A 240 -14.41 -13.30 30.62
N VAL A 241 -13.85 -14.45 31.03
CA VAL A 241 -12.40 -14.71 30.98
C VAL A 241 -12.13 -15.93 30.12
N GLY A 242 -11.32 -15.74 29.07
CA GLY A 242 -10.98 -16.76 28.09
C GLY A 242 -11.95 -16.79 26.91
N ARG A 243 -11.45 -17.24 25.76
CA ARG A 243 -12.23 -17.36 24.51
C ARG A 243 -13.46 -18.22 24.68
N GLU A 244 -13.35 -19.36 25.37
CA GLU A 244 -14.48 -20.27 25.58
C GLU A 244 -15.64 -19.59 26.32
N ALA A 245 -15.39 -18.89 27.42
CA ALA A 245 -16.40 -18.19 28.20
C ALA A 245 -17.09 -17.10 27.36
N VAL A 246 -16.29 -16.30 26.64
CA VAL A 246 -16.79 -15.25 25.74
C VAL A 246 -17.69 -15.85 24.64
N ILE A 247 -17.25 -16.94 24.01
CA ILE A 247 -17.99 -17.56 22.90
C ILE A 247 -19.26 -18.24 23.39
N ASN A 248 -19.26 -18.86 24.58
CA ASN A 248 -20.48 -19.43 25.16
C ASN A 248 -21.53 -18.36 25.47
N GLY A 249 -21.12 -17.20 26.01
CA GLY A 249 -22.03 -16.06 26.20
C GLY A 249 -22.59 -15.51 24.87
N ILE A 250 -21.75 -15.45 23.84
CA ILE A 250 -22.16 -15.02 22.49
C ILE A 250 -23.14 -16.01 21.86
N LYS A 251 -22.88 -17.33 21.95
CA LYS A 251 -23.80 -18.37 21.47
C LYS A 251 -25.17 -18.23 22.09
N GLY A 252 -25.24 -18.14 23.42
CA GLY A 252 -26.52 -17.95 24.13
C GLY A 252 -27.26 -16.69 23.67
N THR A 253 -26.55 -15.61 23.33
CA THR A 253 -27.17 -14.42 22.76
C THR A 253 -27.72 -14.69 21.35
N LEU A 254 -26.91 -15.28 20.47
CA LEU A 254 -27.28 -15.51 19.06
C LEU A 254 -28.36 -16.60 18.89
N GLU A 255 -28.49 -17.53 19.84
CA GLU A 255 -29.58 -18.52 19.88
C GLU A 255 -30.95 -17.87 20.18
N ASN A 256 -30.96 -16.71 20.82
CA ASN A 256 -32.18 -16.03 21.23
C ASN A 256 -32.49 -14.78 20.39
N PHE A 257 -31.46 -14.16 19.81
CA PHE A 257 -31.58 -12.86 19.13
C PHE A 257 -30.80 -12.81 17.82
N ARG A 258 -31.40 -12.17 16.81
CA ARG A 258 -30.66 -11.63 15.67
C ARG A 258 -30.13 -10.25 16.04
N LEU A 259 -28.83 -10.05 15.85
CA LEU A 259 -28.16 -8.79 16.16
C LEU A 259 -27.84 -8.00 14.89
N GLU A 260 -28.05 -6.69 14.94
CA GLU A 260 -27.72 -5.76 13.86
C GLU A 260 -27.03 -4.52 14.44
N PHE A 261 -25.82 -4.21 13.97
CA PHE A 261 -25.13 -2.97 14.34
C PHE A 261 -25.74 -1.81 13.58
N VAL A 262 -26.55 -0.99 14.27
CA VAL A 262 -27.21 0.19 13.67
C VAL A 262 -26.36 1.46 13.78
N LYS A 263 -25.38 1.47 14.70
CA LYS A 263 -24.38 2.55 14.82
C LYS A 263 -23.02 1.97 15.19
N ASN A 264 -21.96 2.48 14.56
CA ASN A 264 -20.57 2.21 14.90
C ASN A 264 -19.69 3.42 14.54
N GLU A 265 -19.47 4.30 15.51
CA GLU A 265 -18.69 5.52 15.36
C GLU A 265 -17.37 5.37 16.13
N VAL A 266 -16.28 5.14 15.39
CA VAL A 266 -14.94 5.04 15.96
C VAL A 266 -14.48 6.43 16.39
N GLU A 267 -14.33 6.64 17.69
CA GLU A 267 -13.93 7.92 18.29
C GLU A 267 -12.40 8.09 18.26
N SER A 268 -11.65 7.01 18.52
CA SER A 268 -10.19 7.05 18.54
C SER A 268 -9.58 5.66 18.29
N ILE A 269 -8.38 5.65 17.71
CA ILE A 269 -7.51 4.47 17.62
C ILE A 269 -6.10 4.90 18.01
N LEU A 270 -5.55 4.27 19.04
CA LEU A 270 -4.13 4.35 19.41
C LEU A 270 -3.43 3.07 18.97
N ILE A 271 -2.27 3.19 18.33
CA ILE A 271 -1.49 2.05 17.87
C ILE A 271 -0.07 2.17 18.41
N GLU A 272 0.35 1.15 19.15
CA GLU A 272 1.72 1.02 19.66
C GLU A 272 2.21 -0.39 19.34
N ARG A 273 3.10 -0.49 18.35
CA ARG A 273 3.74 -1.74 17.91
C ARG A 273 2.71 -2.79 17.48
N ASN A 274 2.51 -3.81 18.32
CA ASN A 274 1.65 -4.96 18.08
C ASN A 274 0.32 -4.88 18.84
N ILE A 275 0.00 -3.73 19.43
CA ILE A 275 -1.23 -3.47 20.17
C ILE A 275 -1.96 -2.28 19.54
N ALA A 276 -3.27 -2.38 19.46
CA ALA A 276 -4.14 -1.26 19.14
C ALA A 276 -5.24 -1.12 20.19
N ILE A 277 -5.61 0.11 20.53
CA ILE A 277 -6.72 0.42 21.43
C ILE A 277 -7.70 1.29 20.65
N GLU A 278 -8.91 0.78 20.45
CA GLU A 278 -10.01 1.47 19.79
C GLU A 278 -11.04 1.90 20.84
N GLN A 279 -11.55 3.13 20.72
CA GLN A 279 -12.75 3.57 21.41
C GLN A 279 -13.85 3.81 20.40
N THR A 280 -15.02 3.22 20.63
CA THR A 280 -16.14 3.25 19.68
C THR A 280 -17.46 3.48 20.40
N ARG A 281 -18.26 4.41 19.88
CA ARG A 281 -19.68 4.52 20.22
C ARG A 281 -20.48 3.60 19.32
N PHE A 282 -21.32 2.77 19.91
CA PHE A 282 -22.06 1.77 19.17
C PHE A 282 -23.54 1.73 19.58
N SER A 283 -24.35 1.18 18.69
CA SER A 283 -25.72 0.76 18.99
C SER A 283 -26.04 -0.52 18.23
N ILE A 284 -26.59 -1.50 18.93
CA ILE A 284 -26.97 -2.81 18.41
C ILE A 284 -28.48 -2.96 18.59
N LYS A 285 -29.16 -3.29 17.50
CA LYS A 285 -30.56 -3.71 17.54
C LYS A 285 -30.62 -5.22 17.73
N GLY A 286 -31.27 -5.64 18.81
CA GLY A 286 -31.59 -7.05 19.06
C GLY A 286 -33.02 -7.37 18.65
N THR A 287 -33.21 -8.38 17.82
CA THR A 287 -34.53 -8.87 17.41
C THR A 287 -34.73 -10.29 17.94
N PRO A 288 -35.69 -10.52 18.86
CA PRO A 288 -35.96 -11.86 19.40
C PRO A 288 -36.34 -12.85 18.30
N LEU A 289 -35.71 -14.01 18.28
CA LEU A 289 -36.01 -15.07 17.30
C LEU A 289 -37.35 -15.76 17.57
N ALA A 290 -37.78 -15.80 18.84
CA ALA A 290 -39.08 -16.35 19.25
C ALA A 290 -40.26 -15.41 18.96
N GLY A 291 -40.02 -14.25 18.33
CA GLY A 291 -41.00 -13.17 18.17
C GLY A 291 -41.02 -12.21 19.38
N GLY A 292 -41.55 -11.00 19.15
CA GLY A 292 -41.56 -9.91 20.13
C GLY A 292 -41.01 -8.61 19.54
N GLU A 293 -41.04 -7.55 20.34
CA GLU A 293 -40.51 -6.25 19.95
C GLU A 293 -38.97 -6.26 19.94
N SER A 294 -38.38 -5.59 18.96
CA SER A 294 -36.94 -5.35 18.94
C SER A 294 -36.56 -4.37 20.05
N PHE A 295 -35.33 -4.48 20.55
CA PHE A 295 -34.72 -3.50 21.45
C PHE A 295 -33.47 -2.90 20.81
N ILE A 296 -33.06 -1.73 21.31
CA ILE A 296 -31.78 -1.10 20.97
C ILE A 296 -30.94 -1.04 22.25
N PHE A 297 -29.72 -1.56 22.16
CA PHE A 297 -28.70 -1.46 23.19
C PHE A 297 -27.56 -0.58 22.67
N GLY A 298 -27.22 0.47 23.41
CA GLY A 298 -26.19 1.43 23.04
C GLY A 298 -25.13 1.60 24.13
N GLY A 299 -23.96 2.10 23.75
CA GLY A 299 -22.85 2.28 24.68
C GLY A 299 -21.60 2.85 24.04
N ARG A 300 -20.56 2.92 24.86
CA ARG A 300 -19.17 3.00 24.41
C ARG A 300 -18.47 1.68 24.68
N THR A 301 -17.61 1.27 23.79
CA THR A 301 -16.67 0.17 24.04
C THR A 301 -15.25 0.66 23.88
N MET A 302 -14.36 0.14 24.72
CA MET A 302 -12.92 0.21 24.52
C MET A 302 -12.41 -1.19 24.22
N VAL A 303 -11.88 -1.39 23.01
CA VAL A 303 -11.38 -2.68 22.55
C VAL A 303 -9.87 -2.61 22.43
N THR A 304 -9.17 -3.56 23.03
CA THR A 304 -7.74 -3.76 22.81
C THR A 304 -7.55 -4.95 21.87
N TYR A 305 -6.81 -4.70 20.79
CA TYR A 305 -6.40 -5.70 19.82
C TYR A 305 -4.91 -6.02 19.97
N ILE A 306 -4.54 -7.24 19.67
CA ILE A 306 -3.14 -7.68 19.57
C ILE A 306 -2.91 -8.36 18.23
N ARG A 307 -1.72 -8.19 17.65
CA ARG A 307 -1.31 -8.99 16.48
C ARG A 307 -1.34 -10.47 16.86
N TYR A 308 -2.05 -11.26 16.07
CA TYR A 308 -2.24 -12.68 16.30
C TYR A 308 -2.31 -13.39 14.93
N PRO A 309 -1.24 -14.08 14.52
CA PRO A 309 -1.14 -14.68 13.18
C PRO A 309 -2.23 -15.71 12.85
N GLU A 310 -2.83 -16.35 13.87
CA GLU A 310 -3.91 -17.33 13.68
C GLU A 310 -5.28 -16.66 13.45
N SER A 311 -5.41 -15.34 13.67
CA SER A 311 -6.61 -14.61 13.27
C SER A 311 -6.62 -14.38 11.75
N PRO A 312 -7.77 -14.52 11.08
CA PRO A 312 -7.89 -14.30 9.63
C PRO A 312 -7.55 -12.88 9.17
N THR A 313 -7.46 -11.92 10.09
CA THR A 313 -7.12 -10.52 9.83
C THR A 313 -5.72 -10.13 10.30
N GLY A 314 -5.00 -11.06 10.94
CA GLY A 314 -3.73 -10.78 11.63
C GLY A 314 -3.88 -10.05 12.96
N TRP A 315 -5.09 -9.67 13.36
CA TRP A 315 -5.42 -9.00 14.63
C TRP A 315 -6.49 -9.77 15.39
N ALA A 316 -6.44 -9.77 16.72
CA ALA A 316 -7.49 -10.37 17.53
C ALA A 316 -7.83 -9.51 18.75
N THR A 317 -9.10 -9.49 19.12
CA THR A 317 -9.56 -8.88 20.37
C THR A 317 -8.95 -9.62 21.57
N ILE A 318 -8.19 -8.91 22.42
CA ILE A 318 -7.59 -9.44 23.65
C ILE A 318 -8.26 -8.87 24.91
N ARG A 319 -8.76 -7.63 24.86
CA ARG A 319 -9.53 -7.02 25.95
C ARG A 319 -10.69 -6.23 25.39
N GLU A 320 -11.80 -6.20 26.11
CA GLU A 320 -12.92 -5.30 25.83
C GLU A 320 -13.59 -4.86 27.12
N ILE A 321 -13.98 -3.60 27.19
CA ILE A 321 -14.84 -3.06 28.24
C ILE A 321 -15.98 -2.31 27.59
N ILE A 322 -17.21 -2.68 27.91
CA ILE A 322 -18.42 -1.97 27.48
C ILE A 322 -18.91 -1.10 28.63
N GLN A 323 -19.16 0.16 28.33
CA GLN A 323 -19.90 1.10 29.15
C GLN A 323 -21.27 1.32 28.48
N PRO A 324 -22.35 0.68 28.99
CA PRO A 324 -23.70 0.93 28.51
C PRO A 324 -24.07 2.40 28.60
N GLU A 325 -24.89 2.89 27.67
CA GLU A 325 -25.57 4.18 27.86
C GLU A 325 -26.46 4.09 29.10
N SER A 326 -26.39 5.11 29.96
CA SER A 326 -27.32 5.22 31.09
C SER A 326 -28.71 5.51 30.54
N ASN A 327 -29.68 4.66 30.89
CA ASN A 327 -31.08 5.05 30.84
C ASN A 327 -31.39 6.01 32.00
#